data_AF-A0A7U7GC98-F1
#
_entry.id   AF-A0A7U7GC98-F1
#
_cell.length_a   1.000
_cell.length_b   1.000
_cell.length_c   1.000
_cell.angle_alpha   90.00
_cell.angle_beta   90.00
_cell.angle_gamma   90.00
#
_symmetry.space_group_name_H-M   'P 1'
#
loop_
_entity.id
_entity.type
_entity.pdbx_description
1 polymer ?
#
loop_
_entity_poly.entity_id
_entity_poly.type
_entity_poly.pdbx_seq_one_letter_code
_entity_poly.pdbx_strand_id
1 'polypeptide(L)' 'MLEGRTRPLLIIADNVSFHRSKEVRAFVRANRQKIRMFFLPTHSPELNPDEPVWKAVDCTYI' A
#
# COMPACT_ATOMS: atom_id res chain seq x y z
N MET A 1 -13.35 -2.31 7.25
CA MET A 1 -11.92 -2.73 7.26
C MET A 1 -11.24 -2.61 8.63
N LEU A 2 -11.42 -1.51 9.39
CA LEU A 2 -10.77 -1.35 10.71
C LEU A 2 -11.64 -1.73 11.91
N GLU A 3 -12.95 -1.80 11.70
CA GLU A 3 -13.92 -2.17 12.71
C GLU A 3 -13.79 -3.66 13.07
N GLY A 4 -13.93 -3.98 14.35
CA GLY A 4 -13.80 -5.35 14.86
C GLY A 4 -12.41 -5.96 14.84
N ARG A 5 -11.39 -5.29 14.27
CA ARG A 5 -10.01 -5.82 14.26
C ARG A 5 -9.37 -5.74 15.64
N THR A 6 -8.93 -6.89 16.14
CA THR A 6 -8.11 -7.01 17.36
C THR A 6 -6.62 -6.89 17.10
N ARG A 7 -6.19 -7.00 15.82
CA ARG A 7 -4.78 -6.88 15.40
C ARG A 7 -4.62 -5.73 14.40
N PRO A 8 -3.51 -4.97 14.48
CA PRO A 8 -3.21 -3.92 13.53
C PRO A 8 -3.19 -4.44 12.09
N LEU A 9 -3.66 -3.63 11.15
CA LEU A 9 -3.47 -3.83 9.72
C LEU A 9 -2.10 -3.27 9.34
N LEU A 10 -1.27 -4.10 8.71
CA LEU A 10 0.00 -3.69 8.15
C LEU A 10 -0.20 -3.49 6.65
N ILE A 11 0.07 -2.28 6.16
CA ILE A 11 -0.04 -1.93 4.75
C ILE A 11 1.38 -1.73 4.24
N ILE A 12 1.73 -2.43 3.16
CA ILE A 12 2.98 -2.24 2.42
C ILE A 12 2.59 -1.64 1.08
N ALA A 13 3.13 -0.47 0.76
CA ALA A 13 2.80 0.26 -0.47
C ALA A 13 4.08 0.64 -1.23
N ASP A 14 3.94 0.86 -2.53
CA ASP A 14 4.99 1.48 -3.34
C ASP A 14 5.12 2.98 -3.03
N ASN A 15 6.03 3.66 -3.74
CA ASN A 15 6.34 5.06 -3.48
C ASN A 15 5.51 6.05 -4.30
N VAL A 16 4.38 5.64 -4.87
CA VAL A 16 3.53 6.56 -5.63
C VAL A 16 3.00 7.69 -4.74
N SER A 17 3.00 8.91 -5.28
CA SER A 17 2.85 10.16 -4.52
C SER A 17 1.56 10.24 -3.70
N PHE A 18 0.45 9.67 -4.19
CA PHE A 18 -0.83 9.68 -3.47
C PHE A 18 -0.82 8.83 -2.20
N HIS A 19 0.03 7.80 -2.09
CA HIS A 19 0.21 7.06 -0.83
C HIS A 19 0.82 7.93 0.28
N ARG A 20 1.45 9.04 -0.09
CA ARG A 20 2.08 10.00 0.82
C ARG A 20 1.27 11.30 0.98
N SER A 21 0.03 11.34 0.49
CA SER A 21 -0.82 12.51 0.57
C SER A 21 -1.10 12.94 2.02
N LYS A 22 -1.50 14.20 2.22
CA LYS A 22 -1.79 14.74 3.56
C LYS A 22 -2.94 13.98 4.20
N GLU A 23 -3.95 13.63 3.39
CA GLU A 23 -5.16 12.91 3.78
C GLU A 23 -4.81 11.50 4.26
N VAL A 24 -4.00 10.76 3.49
CA VAL A 24 -3.56 9.41 3.87
C VAL A 24 -2.73 9.46 5.16
N ARG A 25 -1.80 10.40 5.27
CA ARG A 25 -0.98 10.55 6.49
C ARG A 25 -1.81 10.95 7.70
N ALA A 26 -2.82 11.80 7.53
CA ALA A 26 -3.75 12.15 8.61
C ALA A 26 -4.55 10.93 9.07
N PHE A 27 -5.10 10.15 8.13
CA PHE A 27 -5.86 8.95 8.42
C PHE A 27 -5.03 7.88 9.16
N VAL A 28 -3.82 7.59 8.68
CA VAL A 28 -2.91 6.63 9.33
C VAL A 28 -2.55 7.07 10.75
N ARG A 29 -2.27 8.37 10.96
CA ARG A 29 -1.96 8.92 12.29
C ARG A 29 -3.14 8.83 13.26
N ALA A 30 -4.35 9.14 12.78
CA ALA A 30 -5.58 9.02 13.57
C ALA A 30 -5.83 7.56 13.99
N ASN A 31 -5.42 6.60 13.17
CA ASN A 31 -5.63 5.16 13.37
C ASN A 31 -4.36 4.38 13.74
N ARG A 32 -3.32 5.02 14.28
CA ARG A 32 -2.00 4.40 14.53
C ARG A 32 -1.98 3.13 15.39
N GLN A 33 -3.03 2.91 16.19
CA GLN A 33 -3.21 1.68 16.98
C GLN A 33 -3.77 0.52 16.15
N LYS A 34 -4.47 0.83 15.05
CA LYS A 34 -5.15 -0.12 14.17
C LYS A 34 -4.47 -0.27 12.81
N ILE A 35 -3.65 0.69 12.38
CA ILE A 35 -2.96 0.68 11.09
C ILE A 35 -1.50 1.05 11.27
N ARG A 36 -0.61 0.34 10.56
CA ARG A 36 0.76 0.75 10.29
C ARG A 36 1.02 0.67 8.79
N MET A 37 1.67 1.67 8.24
CA MET A 37 1.97 1.76 6.81
C MET A 37 3.48 1.79 6.62
N PHE A 38 3.96 0.97 5.69
CA PHE A 38 5.36 0.83 5.30
C PHE A 38 5.47 1.03 3.79
N PHE A 39 6.64 1.49 3.37
CA PHE A 39 6.95 1.74 1.97
C PHE A 39 8.03 0.77 1.51
N LEU A 40 7.89 0.26 0.30
CA LEU A 40 8.97 -0.47 -0.37
C LEU A 40 10.17 0.45 -0.62
N PRO A 41 11.40 -0.09 -0.77
CA PRO A 41 12.53 0.68 -1.28
C PRO A 41 12.20 1.35 -2.62
N THR A 42 12.78 2.54 -2.84
CA THR A 42 12.58 3.27 -4.10
C THR A 42 13.20 2.46 -5.26
N HIS A 43 12.54 2.46 -6.42
CA HIS A 43 12.99 1.76 -7.63
C HIS A 43 13.13 0.23 -7.49
N SER A 44 12.35 -0.40 -6.60
CA SER A 44 12.29 -1.86 -6.44
C SER A 44 10.94 -2.46 -6.85
N PRO A 45 10.58 -2.44 -8.15
CA PRO A 45 9.33 -3.06 -8.63
C PRO A 45 9.30 -4.57 -8.35
N GLU A 46 10.42 -5.27 -8.38
CA GLU A 46 10.52 -6.70 -8.09
C GLU A 46 10.03 -7.11 -6.68
N LEU A 47 9.96 -6.15 -5.76
CA LEU A 47 9.46 -6.36 -4.39
C LEU A 47 7.96 -6.10 -4.27
N ASN A 48 7.33 -5.52 -5.29
CA ASN A 48 5.90 -5.30 -5.32
C ASN A 48 5.19 -6.56 -5.85
N PRO A 49 4.45 -7.30 -5.01
CA PRO A 49 3.76 -8.51 -5.45
C PRO A 49 2.63 -8.24 -6.47
N ASP A 50 2.23 -6.98 -6.67
CA ASP A 50 1.21 -6.60 -7.63
C ASP A 50 1.77 -6.48 -9.07
N GLU A 51 3.09 -6.36 -9.25
CA GLU A 51 3.73 -6.23 -10.57
C GLU A 51 3.42 -7.37 -11.54
N PRO A 52 3.44 -8.66 -11.13
CA PRO A 52 3.01 -9.75 -12.00
C PRO A 52 1.55 -9.65 -12.43
N VAL A 53 0.66 -9.11 -11.57
CA VAL A 53 -0.76 -8.91 -11.89
C VAL A 53 -0.90 -7.85 -12.97
N TRP A 54 -0.18 -6.73 -12.84
CA TRP A 54 -0.16 -5.69 -13.86
C TRP A 54 0.34 -6.23 -15.20
N LYS A 55 1.42 -7.00 -15.21
CA LYS A 55 1.92 -7.65 -16.44
C LYS A 55 0.90 -8.59 -17.07
N ALA A 56 0.11 -9.31 -16.27
CA ALA A 56 -0.93 -10.20 -16.79
C ALA A 56 -2.09 -9.42 -17.42
N VAL A 57 -2.49 -8.30 -16.82
CA VAL A 57 -3.55 -7.44 -17.36
C VAL A 57 -3.06 -6.71 -18.63
N ASP A 58 -1.84 -6.19 -18.63
CA ASP A 58 -1.22 -5.54 -19.79
C ASP A 58 -1.02 -6.51 -20.97
N CYS A 59 -0.64 -7.78 -20.70
CA CYS A 59 -0.51 -8.80 -21.75
C CYS A 59 -1.83 -9.23 -22.39
N THR A 60 -2.99 -8.71 -21.95
CA THR A 60 -4.30 -9.01 -22.58
C THR A 60 -4.65 -7.99 -23.69
N TYR A 61 -3.74 -7.07 -24.02
CA TYR A 61 -3.87 -6.06 -25.08
C TYR A 61 -2.73 -6.15 -26.12
N ILE A 62 -2.41 -7.36 -26.59
CA ILE A 62 -1.56 -7.59 -27.77
C ILE A 62 -2.14 -8.70 -28.62
#